data_AF-A0A957IC20-F1
#
_entry.id   AF-A0A957IC20-F1
#
_cell.length_a   1.000
_cell.length_b   1.000
_cell.length_c   1.000
_cell.angle_alpha   90.00
_cell.angle_beta   90.00
_cell.angle_gamma   90.00
#
_symmetry.space_group_name_H-M   'P 1'
#
loop_
_entity.id
_entity.type
_entity.pdbx_description
1 polymer ?
#
loop_
_entity_poly.entity_id
_entity_poly.type
_entity_poly.pdbx_seq_one_letter_code
_entity_poly.pdbx_strand_id
1 'polypeptide(L)'
;RAPEEQHTGWAYCHVPHASSTDMTHQIEAQIERFAPGFQDCILARAVHGPAQLESYNPNYIGGDINGGVQDLRQLWTRPLLRFPPYATPIDHLYLCSSATPPGGGVHGMCGFHAARAALHRLR
;
A
#
# COMPACT_ATOMS: atom_id res chain seq x y z
N ARG A 1 0.32 -1.94 19.87
CA ARG A 1 -0.27 -1.24 21.03
C ARG A 1 0.88 -0.66 21.84
N ALA A 2 0.74 0.55 22.35
CA ALA A 2 1.75 1.16 23.21
C ALA A 2 1.61 0.67 24.66
N PRO A 3 2.69 0.75 25.47
CA PRO A 3 2.61 0.63 26.94
C PRO A 3 1.63 1.63 27.57
N GLU A 4 1.35 1.45 28.85
CA GLU A 4 0.53 2.39 29.63
C GLU A 4 1.14 3.80 29.60
N GLU A 5 0.27 4.82 29.52
CA GLU A 5 0.64 6.25 29.37
C GLU A 5 1.48 6.60 28.14
N GLN A 6 1.63 5.68 27.17
CA GLN A 6 2.35 5.92 25.92
C GLN A 6 1.43 5.78 24.70
N HIS A 7 1.89 6.32 23.57
CA HIS A 7 1.17 6.26 22.30
C HIS A 7 2.09 5.80 21.16
N THR A 8 1.51 5.08 20.20
CA THR A 8 2.16 4.78 18.92
C THR A 8 1.45 5.59 17.84
N GLY A 9 2.18 6.48 17.18
CA GLY A 9 1.69 7.24 16.03
C GLY A 9 2.22 6.65 14.71
N TRP A 10 1.43 6.81 13.64
CA TRP A 10 1.87 6.56 12.27
C TRP A 10 1.57 7.80 11.44
N ALA A 11 2.56 8.24 10.67
CA ALA A 11 2.41 9.32 9.71
C ALA A 11 3.12 8.92 8.42
N TYR A 12 2.62 9.42 7.30
CA TYR A 12 3.21 9.21 5.99
C TYR A 12 2.97 10.44 5.12
N CYS A 13 3.77 10.58 4.07
CA CYS A 13 3.56 11.55 3.02
C CYS A 13 3.79 10.88 1.66
N HIS A 14 3.32 11.50 0.59
CA HIS A 14 3.62 11.06 -0.76
C HIS A 14 4.97 11.61 -1.21
N VAL A 15 5.79 10.74 -1.79
CA VAL A 15 7.07 11.08 -2.42
C VAL A 15 7.10 10.53 -3.84
N PRO A 16 7.97 11.05 -4.73
CA PRO A 16 8.19 10.44 -6.04
C PRO A 16 8.60 8.96 -5.94
N HIS A 17 8.29 8.19 -6.98
CA HIS A 17 8.69 6.79 -7.09
C HIS A 17 10.21 6.61 -6.88
N ALA A 18 10.58 5.66 -6.02
CA ALA A 18 11.98 5.37 -5.65
C ALA A 18 12.75 6.58 -5.05
N SER A 19 12.05 7.57 -4.49
CA SER A 19 12.67 8.72 -3.84
C SER A 19 13.61 8.29 -2.70
N SER A 20 14.77 8.93 -2.59
CA SER A 20 15.72 8.76 -1.49
C SER A 20 15.62 9.86 -0.43
N THR A 21 14.75 10.85 -0.62
CA THR A 21 14.58 11.98 0.30
C THR A 21 13.96 11.53 1.62
N ASP A 22 14.64 11.84 2.73
CA ASP A 22 14.07 11.69 4.07
C ASP A 22 13.11 12.86 4.37
N MET A 23 11.86 12.50 4.68
CA MET A 23 10.77 13.43 4.97
C MET A 23 10.42 13.49 6.46
N THR A 24 11.19 12.82 7.33
CA THR A 24 10.91 12.67 8.77
C THR A 24 10.76 14.04 9.43
N HIS A 25 11.74 14.92 9.25
CA HIS A 25 11.73 16.26 9.85
C HIS A 25 10.54 17.10 9.37
N GLN A 26 10.18 17.02 8.08
CA GLN A 26 9.05 17.76 7.52
C GLN A 26 7.73 17.29 8.12
N ILE A 27 7.57 15.97 8.31
CA ILE A 27 6.38 15.40 8.96
C ILE A 27 6.33 15.83 10.43
N GLU A 28 7.41 15.63 11.19
CA GLU A 28 7.48 15.99 12.62
C GLU A 28 7.26 17.50 12.82
N ALA A 29 7.79 18.36 11.95
CA ALA A 29 7.59 19.81 12.00
C ALA A 29 6.14 20.22 11.69
N GLN A 30 5.44 19.51 10.79
CA GLN A 30 4.02 19.77 10.56
C GLN A 30 3.18 19.39 11.77
N ILE A 31 3.50 18.28 12.45
CA ILE A 31 2.79 17.90 13.67
C ILE A 31 3.06 18.91 14.79
N GLU A 32 4.33 19.26 15.02
CA GLU A 32 4.74 20.25 16.02
C GLU A 32 4.02 21.60 15.86
N ARG A 33 3.84 22.07 14.62
CA ARG A 33 3.10 23.29 14.32
C ARG A 33 1.67 23.29 14.86
N PHE A 34 1.01 22.14 14.90
CA PHE A 34 -0.38 22.00 15.38
C PHE A 34 -0.49 21.39 16.79
N ALA A 35 0.59 20.78 17.29
CA ALA A 35 0.69 20.21 18.62
C ALA A 35 2.07 20.55 19.22
N PRO A 36 2.25 21.78 19.75
CA PRO A 36 3.53 22.20 20.31
C PRO A 36 3.98 21.31 21.48
N GLY A 37 5.27 20.97 21.52
CA GLY A 37 5.87 20.01 22.45
C GLY A 37 5.75 18.54 21.99
N PHE A 38 5.24 18.29 20.79
CA PHE A 38 5.16 16.93 20.22
C PHE A 38 6.55 16.32 20.06
N GLN A 39 7.51 17.08 19.51
CA GLN A 39 8.87 16.58 19.27
C GLN A 39 9.58 16.15 20.56
N ASP A 40 9.33 16.87 21.67
CA ASP A 40 9.87 16.54 22.99
C ASP A 40 9.30 15.22 23.56
N CYS A 41 8.13 14.79 23.07
CA CYS A 41 7.49 13.54 23.47
C CYS A 41 7.97 12.31 22.68
N ILE A 42 8.83 12.47 21.66
CA ILE A 42 9.24 11.36 20.79
C ILE A 42 10.31 10.50 21.49
N LEU A 43 9.91 9.32 21.96
CA LEU A 43 10.83 8.36 22.59
C LEU A 43 11.65 7.54 21.59
N ALA A 44 11.06 7.19 20.46
CA ALA A 44 11.69 6.41 19.40
C ALA A 44 10.98 6.65 18.06
N ARG A 45 11.71 6.45 16.96
CA ARG A 45 11.18 6.54 15.60
C ARG A 45 11.64 5.36 14.75
N ALA A 46 10.75 4.89 13.87
CA ALA A 46 11.06 3.93 12.83
C ALA A 46 10.65 4.55 11.49
N VAL A 47 11.60 4.67 10.56
CA VAL A 47 11.41 5.35 9.28
C VAL A 47 11.60 4.34 8.15
N HIS A 48 10.61 4.25 7.27
CA HIS A 48 10.66 3.42 6.08
C HIS A 48 10.48 4.29 4.85
N GLY A 49 11.58 4.55 4.14
CA GLY A 49 11.54 5.14 2.81
C GLY A 49 11.21 4.10 1.73
N PRO A 50 11.10 4.54 0.46
CA PRO A 50 10.78 3.67 -0.66
C PRO A 50 11.65 2.41 -0.77
N ALA A 51 12.97 2.54 -0.64
CA ALA A 51 13.89 1.40 -0.73
C ALA A 51 13.70 0.39 0.42
N GLN A 52 13.39 0.86 1.64
CA GLN A 52 13.10 0.00 2.77
C GLN A 52 11.75 -0.73 2.60
N LEU A 53 10.75 -0.07 2.02
CA LEU A 53 9.47 -0.69 1.70
C LEU A 53 9.63 -1.80 0.65
N GLU A 54 10.39 -1.56 -0.41
CA GLU A 54 10.70 -2.56 -1.44
C GLU A 54 11.52 -3.73 -0.88
N SER A 55 12.48 -3.45 0.01
CA SER A 55 13.27 -4.49 0.69
C SER A 55 12.41 -5.35 1.62
N TYR A 56 11.42 -4.74 2.28
CA TYR A 56 10.47 -5.44 3.14
C TYR A 56 9.51 -6.32 2.34
N ASN A 57 9.03 -5.83 1.19
CA ASN A 57 8.17 -6.59 0.28
C ASN A 57 8.58 -6.29 -1.16
N PRO A 58 9.19 -7.25 -1.87
CA PRO A 58 9.65 -7.06 -3.25
C PRO A 58 8.56 -6.67 -4.26
N ASN A 59 7.27 -6.81 -3.89
CA ASN A 59 6.16 -6.31 -4.72
C ASN A 59 5.99 -4.78 -4.66
N TYR A 60 6.60 -4.09 -3.68
CA TYR A 60 6.53 -2.64 -3.51
C TYR A 60 7.64 -1.95 -4.28
N ILE A 61 7.71 -2.20 -5.59
CA ILE A 61 8.74 -1.63 -6.48
C ILE A 61 8.74 -0.10 -6.35
N GLY A 62 9.91 0.48 -6.07
CA GLY A 62 10.08 1.91 -5.83
C GLY A 62 9.26 2.47 -4.67
N GLY A 63 8.87 1.61 -3.72
CA GLY A 63 8.02 1.96 -2.57
C GLY A 63 6.51 1.99 -2.86
N ASP A 64 6.05 1.55 -4.03
CA ASP A 64 4.63 1.60 -4.39
C ASP A 64 3.83 0.44 -3.77
N ILE A 65 3.13 0.74 -2.67
CA ILE A 65 2.26 -0.22 -1.98
C ILE A 65 1.04 -0.66 -2.81
N ASN A 66 0.65 0.11 -3.82
CA ASN A 66 -0.48 -0.22 -4.68
C ASN A 66 -0.10 -1.12 -5.86
N GLY A 67 1.20 -1.21 -6.19
CA GLY A 67 1.69 -1.99 -7.33
C GLY A 67 1.18 -1.46 -8.67
N GLY A 68 1.00 -0.14 -8.79
CA GLY A 68 0.47 0.51 -9.98
C GLY A 68 -0.18 1.87 -9.70
N VAL A 69 -0.20 2.70 -10.75
CA VAL A 69 -0.85 4.02 -10.76
C VAL A 69 -2.37 3.87 -10.57
N GLN A 70 -2.93 4.65 -9.65
CA GLN A 70 -4.38 4.72 -9.44
C GLN A 70 -5.03 5.70 -10.44
N ASP A 71 -5.08 5.31 -11.72
CA ASP A 71 -5.79 6.06 -12.76
C ASP A 71 -6.92 5.22 -13.40
N LEU A 72 -7.76 5.90 -14.20
CA LEU A 72 -8.86 5.26 -14.90
C LEU A 72 -8.39 4.19 -15.89
N ARG A 73 -7.21 4.36 -16.50
CA ARG A 73 -6.66 3.40 -17.44
C ARG A 73 -6.33 2.10 -16.71
N GLN A 74 -5.51 2.17 -15.67
CA GLN A 74 -5.14 1.02 -14.87
C GLN A 74 -6.33 0.41 -14.16
N LEU A 75 -7.38 1.15 -13.81
CA LEU A 75 -8.61 0.57 -13.27
C LEU A 75 -9.18 -0.54 -14.18
N TRP A 76 -9.09 -0.36 -15.51
CA TRP A 76 -9.57 -1.33 -16.49
C TRP A 76 -8.47 -2.27 -17.03
N THR A 77 -7.20 -1.85 -16.99
CA THR A 77 -6.11 -2.60 -17.61
C THR A 77 -5.19 -3.35 -16.63
N ARG A 78 -5.35 -3.19 -15.31
CA ARG A 78 -4.55 -3.89 -14.29
C ARG A 78 -5.12 -5.28 -13.96
N PRO A 79 -4.29 -6.27 -13.59
CA PRO A 79 -2.83 -6.31 -13.80
C PRO A 79 -2.50 -6.59 -15.27
N LEU A 80 -3.45 -7.16 -16.01
CA LEU A 80 -3.42 -7.40 -17.44
C LEU A 80 -4.82 -7.11 -18.01
N LEU A 81 -4.88 -6.65 -19.26
CA LEU A 81 -6.15 -6.44 -19.97
C LEU A 81 -6.80 -7.79 -20.32
N ARG A 82 -7.49 -8.38 -19.33
CA ARG A 82 -8.12 -9.70 -19.44
C ARG A 82 -9.47 -9.73 -18.73
N PHE A 83 -10.35 -10.61 -19.19
CA PHE A 83 -11.62 -10.90 -18.54
C PHE A 83 -11.73 -12.39 -18.15
N PRO A 84 -12.05 -12.71 -16.88
CA PRO A 84 -12.11 -11.81 -15.73
C PRO A 84 -10.70 -11.34 -15.31
N PRO A 85 -10.53 -10.12 -14.77
CA PRO A 85 -9.22 -9.52 -14.50
C PRO A 85 -8.45 -10.19 -13.34
N TYR A 86 -9.08 -11.16 -12.68
CA TYR A 86 -8.53 -11.94 -11.58
C TYR A 86 -7.96 -13.29 -12.03
N ALA A 87 -8.27 -13.76 -13.24
CA ALA A 87 -7.80 -15.06 -13.71
C ALA A 87 -6.43 -14.95 -14.38
N THR A 88 -5.54 -15.92 -14.12
CA THR A 88 -4.24 -16.02 -14.80
C THR A 88 -4.32 -16.97 -16.00
N PRO A 89 -3.27 -17.05 -16.85
CA PRO A 89 -3.16 -18.08 -17.90
C PRO A 89 -3.01 -19.50 -17.35
N ILE A 90 -2.60 -19.66 -16.09
CA ILE A 90 -2.47 -20.96 -15.43
C ILE A 90 -3.83 -21.37 -14.89
N ASP A 91 -4.27 -22.58 -15.22
CA ASP A 91 -5.55 -23.09 -14.76
C ASP A 91 -5.58 -23.18 -13.23
N HIS A 92 -6.74 -22.81 -12.67
CA HIS A 92 -7.02 -22.76 -11.23
C HIS A 92 -6.14 -21.79 -10.42
N LEU A 93 -5.40 -20.88 -11.07
CA LEU A 93 -4.63 -19.82 -10.43
C LEU A 93 -5.28 -18.43 -10.65
N TYR A 94 -5.52 -17.72 -9.55
CA TYR A 94 -6.20 -16.43 -9.53
C TYR A 94 -5.41 -15.39 -8.72
N LEU A 95 -5.49 -14.13 -9.13
CA LEU A 95 -4.91 -12.97 -8.45
C LEU A 95 -5.97 -12.26 -7.61
N CYS A 96 -5.62 -11.93 -6.37
CA CYS A 96 -6.52 -11.31 -5.39
C CYS A 96 -5.91 -10.11 -4.66
N SER A 97 -4.81 -9.56 -5.16
CA SER A 97 -4.07 -8.47 -4.51
C SER A 97 -4.51 -7.08 -4.97
N SER A 98 -3.87 -6.04 -4.42
CA SER A 98 -4.00 -4.64 -4.84
C SER A 98 -3.67 -4.39 -6.32
N ALA A 99 -2.97 -5.33 -6.97
CA ALA A 99 -2.68 -5.29 -8.40
C ALA A 99 -3.90 -5.62 -9.28
N THR A 100 -5.01 -6.10 -8.70
CA THR A 100 -6.27 -6.36 -9.39
C THR A 100 -7.29 -5.25 -9.11
N PRO A 101 -8.27 -4.99 -10.00
CA PRO A 101 -9.33 -4.02 -9.74
C PRO A 101 -10.10 -4.39 -8.45
N PRO A 102 -10.59 -3.41 -7.67
CA PRO A 102 -10.54 -1.96 -7.90
C PRO A 102 -9.19 -1.29 -7.53
N GLY A 103 -8.21 -2.03 -7.02
CA GLY A 103 -6.89 -1.50 -6.69
C GLY A 103 -6.49 -1.72 -5.23
N GLY A 104 -5.61 -0.84 -4.73
CA GLY A 104 -5.18 -0.87 -3.34
C GLY A 104 -6.25 -0.35 -2.37
N GLY A 105 -6.09 -0.73 -1.10
CA GLY A 105 -6.99 -0.38 -0.01
C GLY A 105 -7.48 -1.60 0.77
N VAL A 106 -7.91 -1.39 2.00
CA VAL A 106 -8.35 -2.46 2.92
C VAL A 106 -9.85 -2.71 2.79
N HIS A 107 -10.33 -2.89 1.55
CA HIS A 107 -11.77 -3.05 1.25
C HIS A 107 -12.17 -4.51 0.94
N GLY A 108 -11.23 -5.44 0.75
CA GLY A 108 -11.50 -6.87 0.54
C GLY A 108 -12.04 -7.28 -0.85
N MET A 109 -12.51 -6.33 -1.66
CA MET A 109 -13.09 -6.60 -3.00
C MET A 109 -12.20 -7.41 -3.96
N CYS A 110 -10.87 -7.21 -3.97
CA CYS A 110 -9.97 -7.99 -4.83
C CYS A 110 -10.06 -9.50 -4.54
N GLY A 111 -10.04 -9.87 -3.26
CA GLY A 111 -10.24 -11.25 -2.82
C GLY A 111 -11.64 -11.76 -3.12
N PHE A 112 -12.66 -10.94 -2.86
CA PHE A 112 -14.06 -11.30 -3.15
C PHE A 112 -14.27 -11.65 -4.63
N HIS A 113 -13.79 -10.80 -5.54
CA HIS A 113 -13.99 -11.02 -6.97
C HIS A 113 -13.11 -12.14 -7.53
N ALA A 114 -11.89 -12.33 -7.01
CA ALA A 114 -11.07 -13.49 -7.36
C ALA A 114 -11.75 -14.81 -6.97
N ALA A 115 -12.33 -14.89 -5.77
CA ALA A 115 -13.10 -16.05 -5.33
C ALA A 115 -14.33 -16.30 -6.22
N ARG A 116 -15.05 -15.25 -6.62
CA ARG A 116 -16.16 -15.38 -7.57
C ARG A 116 -15.71 -15.88 -8.94
N ALA A 117 -14.58 -15.40 -9.45
CA ALA A 117 -14.00 -15.86 -10.71
C ALA A 117 -13.62 -17.35 -10.64
N ALA A 118 -13.12 -17.82 -9.50
CA ALA A 118 -12.84 -19.23 -9.26
C ALA A 118 -14.13 -20.07 -9.27
N LEU A 119 -15.14 -19.67 -8.50
CA LEU A 119 -16.42 -20.39 -8.42
C LEU A 119 -17.14 -20.47 -9.77
N HIS A 120 -17.05 -19.45 -10.61
CA HIS A 120 -17.66 -19.45 -11.94
C HIS A 120 -16.99 -20.43 -12.92
N ARG A 121 -15.69 -20.74 -12.76
CA ARG A 121 -14.95 -21.64 -13.66
C ARG A 121 -14.98 -23.10 -13.20
N LEU A 122 -15.42 -23.35 -11.97
CA LEU A 122 -15.68 -24.70 -11.44
C LEU A 122 -17.09 -25.21 -11.77
N ARG A 123 -17.97 -24.33 -12.25
CA ARG A 123 -19.31 -24.67 -12.77
C ARG A 123 -19.21 -24.97 -14.26
#